data_AF-A0A8C3FIQ0-F1
#
_entry.id   AF-A0A8C3FIQ0-F1
#
_cell.length_a   1.000
_cell.length_b   1.000
_cell.length_c   1.000
_cell.angle_alpha   90.00
_cell.angle_beta   90.00
_cell.angle_gamma   90.00
#
_symmetry.space_group_name_H-M   'P 1'
#
loop_
_entity.id
_entity.type
_entity.pdbx_description
1 polymer ?
#
loop_
_entity_poly.entity_id
_entity_poly.type
_entity_poly.pdbx_seq_one_letter_code
_entity_poly.pdbx_strand_id
1 'polypeptide(L)'
;MRVGHSYIRGNVYNKTCTFSRDSALPIHKGALFQIQAMYNNISYSAEARFIPQGKIGTSVENFSCVIYNISFMNCAWKAGRNAPEDTQYFLFFQYSKEEDEQECPHYIRDALGRPIACSFQNVTDIKKEVYFLVNGSSNELEIQFYDEYITLYEIEILTPPLNITVNCSEDRAECIVRWKRPQPSHMEGNVDHCFEYQIDIRNKNANANPKESSNECPTVRGTSYTFQNYNVKKKYTLQIRAKGDACLVSQNWGEWSEPIEFGNPDDAVLTTTIVLLLIAFGTIPVALVIFFLCKRYCSLKKMFSPVPQPKNKFHELFQISDKNIQHEHKSTTHASENVGPCTLEKSFSSFIPCDLLPTVNCSRVHDISCGEMKFPPPI
;
A
#
# COMPACT_ATOMS: atom_id res chain seq x y z
N MET A 1 22.17 -22.25 -85.52
CA MET A 1 21.94 -21.66 -84.16
C MET A 1 21.25 -22.70 -83.30
N ARG A 2 21.57 -22.78 -82.01
CA ARG A 2 20.71 -23.37 -80.96
C ARG A 2 20.78 -22.43 -79.76
N VAL A 3 19.63 -22.01 -79.24
CA VAL A 3 19.55 -21.09 -78.10
C VAL A 3 19.73 -21.90 -76.81
N GLY A 4 20.78 -21.61 -76.04
CA GLY A 4 20.96 -22.18 -74.72
C GLY A 4 20.10 -21.45 -73.70
N HIS A 5 19.07 -22.11 -73.17
CA HIS A 5 18.31 -21.60 -72.03
C HIS A 5 19.15 -21.69 -70.76
N SER A 6 19.73 -20.56 -70.32
CA SER A 6 20.41 -20.46 -69.03
C SER A 6 19.38 -20.40 -67.90
N TYR A 7 19.19 -21.53 -67.21
CA TYR A 7 18.43 -21.56 -65.96
C TYR A 7 19.24 -20.89 -64.84
N ILE A 8 18.86 -19.66 -64.48
CA ILE A 8 19.37 -19.00 -63.28
C ILE A 8 18.77 -19.71 -62.06
N ARG A 9 19.52 -20.64 -61.46
CA ARG A 9 19.17 -21.24 -60.17
C ARG A 9 19.39 -20.21 -59.07
N GLY A 10 18.35 -19.44 -58.75
CA GLY A 10 18.36 -18.57 -57.57
C GLY A 10 18.41 -19.39 -56.29
N ASN A 11 19.42 -19.17 -55.45
CA ASN A 11 19.44 -19.69 -54.09
C ASN A 11 18.43 -18.91 -53.24
N VAL A 12 17.33 -19.56 -52.85
CA VAL A 12 16.42 -19.02 -51.83
C VAL A 12 17.09 -19.18 -50.48
N TYR A 13 17.60 -18.08 -49.92
CA TYR A 13 18.12 -18.05 -48.56
C TYR A 13 16.97 -17.84 -47.59
N ASN A 14 16.55 -18.91 -46.92
CA ASN A 14 15.57 -18.83 -45.82
C ASN A 14 16.19 -18.02 -44.66
N LYS A 15 15.84 -16.74 -44.53
CA LYS A 15 16.12 -15.92 -43.35
C LYS A 15 14.93 -16.00 -42.39
N THR A 16 15.13 -16.59 -41.22
CA THR A 16 14.14 -16.55 -40.13
C THR A 16 14.04 -15.13 -39.57
N CYS A 17 12.81 -14.62 -39.45
CA CYS A 17 12.54 -13.35 -38.77
C CYS A 17 12.21 -13.63 -37.30
N THR A 18 13.05 -13.19 -36.37
CA THR A 18 12.85 -13.38 -34.93
C THR A 18 12.32 -12.09 -34.31
N PHE A 19 11.06 -12.11 -33.88
CA PHE A 19 10.43 -10.99 -33.17
C PHE A 19 10.88 -10.98 -31.70
N SER A 20 12.08 -10.44 -31.46
CA SER A 20 12.58 -10.17 -30.11
C SER A 20 12.06 -8.81 -29.63
N ARG A 21 11.51 -8.77 -28.41
CA ARG A 21 11.08 -7.56 -27.71
C ARG A 21 11.44 -7.72 -26.24
N ASP A 22 11.86 -6.63 -25.59
CA ASP A 22 12.38 -6.63 -24.21
C ASP A 22 11.32 -6.98 -23.16
N SER A 23 10.04 -6.85 -23.51
CA SER A 23 8.89 -7.46 -22.83
C SER A 23 8.15 -8.34 -23.83
N ALA A 24 7.93 -9.60 -23.48
CA ALA A 24 7.05 -10.47 -24.26
C ALA A 24 5.59 -10.04 -24.04
N LEU A 25 4.68 -10.50 -24.91
CA LEU A 25 3.27 -10.09 -24.89
C LEU A 25 2.35 -11.28 -25.14
N PRO A 26 1.19 -11.34 -24.47
CA PRO A 26 0.28 -12.47 -24.56
C PRO A 26 -0.38 -12.59 -25.94
N ILE A 27 -0.34 -13.79 -26.51
CA ILE A 27 -0.81 -14.09 -27.87
C ILE A 27 -2.19 -14.76 -27.92
N HIS A 28 -2.84 -15.07 -26.80
CA HIS A 28 -4.20 -15.64 -26.76
C HIS A 28 -5.28 -14.71 -27.34
N LYS A 29 -4.99 -13.43 -27.53
CA LYS A 29 -5.86 -12.45 -28.22
C LYS A 29 -5.62 -12.40 -29.74
N GLY A 30 -4.74 -13.26 -30.26
CA GLY A 30 -4.21 -13.20 -31.61
C GLY A 30 -3.14 -12.10 -31.77
N ALA A 31 -2.33 -12.21 -32.81
CA ALA A 31 -1.25 -11.26 -33.09
C ALA A 31 -1.07 -10.97 -34.59
N LEU A 32 -0.70 -9.74 -34.91
CA LEU A 32 -0.33 -9.29 -36.25
C LEU A 32 1.18 -9.05 -36.32
N PHE A 33 1.89 -9.92 -37.02
CA PHE A 33 3.31 -9.76 -37.31
C PHE A 33 3.49 -9.00 -38.62
N GLN A 34 4.03 -7.78 -38.57
CA GLN A 34 4.37 -7.01 -39.77
C GLN A 34 5.87 -7.19 -40.06
N ILE A 35 6.22 -7.65 -41.27
CA ILE A 35 7.60 -7.81 -41.75
C ILE A 35 7.89 -6.72 -42.78
N GLN A 36 9.04 -6.04 -42.67
CA GLN A 36 9.44 -4.98 -43.60
C GLN A 36 10.87 -5.21 -44.10
N ALA A 37 11.01 -5.72 -45.33
CA ALA A 37 12.29 -5.95 -45.97
C ALA A 37 12.62 -4.83 -46.96
N MET A 38 13.90 -4.46 -47.05
CA MET A 38 14.42 -3.49 -48.03
C MET A 38 15.29 -4.25 -49.03
N TYR A 39 15.01 -4.10 -50.33
CA TYR A 39 15.82 -4.69 -51.38
C TYR A 39 15.91 -3.76 -52.59
N ASN A 40 17.14 -3.39 -52.99
CA ASN A 40 17.43 -2.46 -54.09
C ASN A 40 16.64 -1.13 -54.00
N ASN A 41 16.60 -0.49 -52.82
CA ASN A 41 15.80 0.71 -52.52
C ASN A 41 14.27 0.56 -52.67
N ILE A 42 13.75 -0.65 -52.86
CA ILE A 42 12.31 -0.95 -52.82
C ILE A 42 11.99 -1.56 -51.46
N SER A 43 10.96 -1.04 -50.80
CA SER A 43 10.40 -1.61 -49.57
C SER A 43 9.36 -2.68 -49.91
N TYR A 44 9.43 -3.81 -49.19
CA TYR A 44 8.51 -4.92 -49.28
C TYR A 44 7.90 -5.12 -47.89
N SER A 45 6.57 -5.14 -47.80
CA SER A 45 5.85 -5.47 -46.57
C SER A 45 5.07 -6.77 -46.71
N ALA A 46 5.00 -7.51 -45.61
CA ALA A 46 4.15 -8.70 -45.48
C ALA A 46 3.51 -8.72 -44.10
N GLU A 47 2.29 -9.25 -44.00
CA GLU A 47 1.59 -9.48 -42.74
C GLU A 47 1.38 -10.98 -42.52
N ALA A 48 1.68 -11.46 -41.31
CA ALA A 48 1.25 -12.78 -40.84
C ALA A 48 0.34 -12.60 -39.61
N ARG A 49 -0.77 -13.34 -39.58
CA ARG A 49 -1.76 -13.29 -38.50
C ARG A 49 -1.74 -14.61 -37.74
N PHE A 50 -1.38 -14.55 -36.46
CA PHE A 50 -1.61 -15.66 -35.54
C PHE A 50 -3.04 -15.56 -35.01
N ILE A 51 -3.80 -16.64 -35.17
CA ILE A 51 -5.15 -16.80 -34.63
C ILE A 51 -5.09 -17.97 -33.65
N PRO A 52 -5.45 -17.77 -32.36
CA PRO A 52 -5.48 -18.86 -31.39
C PRO A 52 -6.48 -19.93 -31.86
N GLN A 53 -6.08 -21.19 -31.77
CA GLN A 53 -6.96 -22.32 -32.09
C GLN A 53 -8.05 -22.46 -31.02
N GLY A 54 -9.14 -23.15 -31.33
CA GLY A 54 -10.32 -23.24 -30.49
C GLY A 54 -11.36 -22.13 -30.69
N LYS A 55 -12.53 -22.33 -30.08
CA LYS A 55 -13.71 -21.46 -30.27
C LYS A 55 -13.66 -20.21 -29.37
N ILE A 56 -14.05 -19.06 -29.92
CA ILE A 56 -14.09 -17.78 -29.18
C ILE A 56 -14.93 -17.90 -27.90
N GLY A 57 -14.34 -17.54 -26.76
CA GLY A 57 -14.99 -17.54 -25.45
C GLY A 57 -15.02 -18.88 -24.72
N THR A 58 -14.26 -19.89 -25.18
CA THR A 58 -13.98 -21.11 -24.37
C THR A 58 -12.79 -20.94 -23.44
N SER A 59 -11.88 -20.01 -23.74
CA SER A 59 -10.74 -19.64 -22.90
C SER A 59 -11.20 -19.13 -21.53
N VAL A 60 -10.31 -19.18 -20.55
CA VAL A 60 -10.63 -18.74 -19.18
C VAL A 60 -10.88 -17.24 -19.10
N GLU A 61 -11.75 -16.84 -18.18
CA GLU A 61 -12.09 -15.44 -17.93
C GLU A 61 -11.67 -15.02 -16.52
N ASN A 62 -11.24 -13.76 -16.38
CA ASN A 62 -10.76 -13.19 -15.11
C ASN A 62 -9.68 -14.05 -14.43
N PHE A 63 -8.66 -14.48 -15.20
CA PHE A 63 -7.45 -15.05 -14.62
C PHE A 63 -6.78 -14.02 -13.69
N SER A 64 -6.31 -14.47 -12.53
CA SER A 64 -5.50 -13.67 -11.61
C SER A 64 -4.71 -14.59 -10.69
N CYS A 65 -3.55 -14.11 -10.23
CA CYS A 65 -2.74 -14.78 -9.22
C CYS A 65 -2.46 -13.82 -8.05
N VAL A 66 -2.32 -14.37 -6.85
CA VAL A 66 -1.85 -13.65 -5.66
C VAL A 66 -0.78 -14.48 -4.94
N ILE A 67 0.33 -13.83 -4.56
CA ILE A 67 1.33 -14.40 -3.67
C ILE A 67 1.00 -13.96 -2.23
N TYR A 68 1.09 -14.87 -1.28
CA TYR A 68 0.77 -14.63 0.12
C TYR A 68 1.64 -15.50 1.03
N ASN A 69 1.76 -15.10 2.30
CA ASN A 69 2.53 -15.82 3.31
C ASN A 69 3.94 -16.23 2.82
N ILE A 70 4.69 -15.26 2.29
CA ILE A 70 6.11 -15.35 1.89
C ILE A 70 6.41 -16.12 0.58
N SER A 71 5.75 -17.25 0.30
CA SER A 71 6.06 -18.07 -0.90
C SER A 71 4.89 -18.85 -1.53
N PHE A 72 3.69 -18.78 -0.97
CA PHE A 72 2.53 -19.49 -1.51
C PHE A 72 1.88 -18.62 -2.59
N MET A 73 1.43 -19.23 -3.69
CA MET A 73 0.74 -18.52 -4.76
C MET A 73 -0.56 -19.24 -5.12
N ASN A 74 -1.67 -18.53 -5.04
CA ASN A 74 -2.95 -19.03 -5.53
C ASN A 74 -3.31 -18.28 -6.81
N CYS A 75 -3.61 -19.04 -7.88
CA CYS A 75 -4.15 -18.50 -9.12
C CYS A 75 -5.60 -18.96 -9.28
N ALA A 76 -6.50 -18.10 -9.76
CA ALA A 76 -7.92 -18.39 -9.91
C ALA A 76 -8.46 -17.81 -11.22
N TRP A 77 -9.48 -18.45 -11.77
CA TRP A 77 -10.14 -18.07 -13.02
C TRP A 77 -11.59 -18.55 -13.06
N LYS A 78 -12.33 -18.10 -14.08
CA LYS A 78 -13.65 -18.62 -14.45
C LYS A 78 -13.53 -19.43 -15.73
N ALA A 79 -14.35 -20.47 -15.86
CA ALA A 79 -14.56 -21.12 -17.14
C ALA A 79 -15.13 -20.12 -18.17
N GLY A 80 -14.72 -20.24 -19.43
CA GLY A 80 -15.18 -19.35 -20.51
C GLY A 80 -16.68 -19.46 -20.74
N ARG A 81 -17.34 -18.34 -21.10
CA ARG A 81 -18.81 -18.29 -21.29
C ARG A 81 -19.35 -19.25 -22.36
N ASN A 82 -18.50 -19.71 -23.28
CA ASN A 82 -18.83 -20.68 -24.34
C ASN A 82 -18.17 -22.06 -24.13
N ALA A 83 -17.52 -22.31 -22.99
CA ALA A 83 -16.85 -23.57 -22.69
C ALA A 83 -17.86 -24.69 -22.32
N PRO A 84 -17.76 -25.89 -22.93
CA PRO A 84 -18.54 -27.07 -22.56
C PRO A 84 -18.42 -27.46 -21.07
N GLU A 85 -19.41 -28.22 -20.56
CA GLU A 85 -19.42 -28.67 -19.16
C GLU A 85 -18.31 -29.67 -18.83
N ASP A 86 -17.80 -30.42 -19.82
CA ASP A 86 -16.70 -31.37 -19.61
C ASP A 86 -15.31 -30.71 -19.56
N THR A 87 -15.21 -29.42 -19.90
CA THR A 87 -13.94 -28.69 -20.09
C THR A 87 -13.00 -28.83 -18.90
N GLN A 88 -11.81 -29.39 -19.14
CA GLN A 88 -10.70 -29.40 -18.19
C GLN A 88 -9.70 -28.30 -18.55
N TYR A 89 -9.27 -27.52 -17.56
CA TYR A 89 -8.24 -26.49 -17.72
C TYR A 89 -6.94 -26.91 -17.04
N PHE A 90 -5.81 -26.57 -17.64
CA PHE A 90 -4.47 -26.94 -17.19
C PHE A 90 -3.59 -25.69 -17.12
N LEU A 91 -3.06 -25.37 -15.94
CA LEU A 91 -2.24 -24.17 -15.72
C LEU A 91 -0.76 -24.55 -15.65
N PHE A 92 0.05 -23.84 -16.42
CA PHE A 92 1.50 -23.90 -16.42
C PHE A 92 2.08 -22.51 -16.13
N PHE A 93 3.26 -22.44 -15.51
CA PHE A 93 4.03 -21.20 -15.39
C PHE A 93 5.51 -21.42 -15.69
N GLN A 94 6.20 -20.37 -16.14
CA GLN A 94 7.61 -20.43 -16.58
C GLN A 94 8.33 -19.11 -16.27
N TYR A 95 9.52 -19.20 -15.65
CA TYR A 95 10.33 -18.04 -15.25
C TYR A 95 11.11 -17.40 -16.40
N SER A 96 11.61 -18.20 -17.35
CA SER A 96 12.25 -17.74 -18.58
C SER A 96 12.18 -18.85 -19.64
N LYS A 97 12.46 -18.53 -20.91
CA LYS A 97 12.36 -19.49 -22.03
C LYS A 97 13.40 -20.61 -21.98
N GLU A 98 14.35 -20.49 -21.07
CA GLU A 98 15.47 -21.39 -20.81
C GLU A 98 15.24 -22.29 -19.59
N GLU A 99 14.21 -22.01 -18.79
CA GLU A 99 13.78 -22.79 -17.63
C GLU A 99 12.57 -23.68 -18.00
N ASP A 100 12.40 -24.84 -17.34
CA ASP A 100 11.29 -25.76 -17.62
C ASP A 100 9.92 -25.18 -17.21
N GLU A 101 8.88 -25.50 -17.99
CA GLU A 101 7.48 -25.18 -17.65
C GLU A 101 7.01 -26.02 -16.45
N GLN A 102 6.39 -25.37 -15.46
CA GLN A 102 5.87 -26.03 -14.26
C GLN A 102 4.34 -26.09 -14.29
N GLU A 103 3.77 -27.29 -14.35
CA GLU A 103 2.31 -27.48 -14.17
C GLU A 103 1.89 -27.19 -12.72
N CYS A 104 0.68 -26.68 -12.56
CA CYS A 104 -0.04 -26.60 -11.29
C CYS A 104 0.01 -27.94 -10.50
N PRO A 105 0.58 -27.97 -9.29
CA PRO A 105 0.63 -29.20 -8.48
C PRO A 105 -0.71 -29.51 -7.81
N HIS A 106 -1.53 -28.49 -7.52
CA HIS A 106 -2.75 -28.61 -6.70
C HIS A 106 -3.90 -27.78 -7.29
N TYR A 107 -4.70 -28.40 -8.16
CA TYR A 107 -5.92 -27.81 -8.70
C TYR A 107 -7.08 -27.83 -7.69
N ILE A 108 -7.80 -26.72 -7.61
CA ILE A 108 -9.10 -26.58 -6.94
C ILE A 108 -10.20 -26.61 -8.01
N ARG A 109 -11.26 -27.38 -7.78
CA ARG A 109 -12.29 -27.71 -8.77
C ARG A 109 -13.66 -27.17 -8.37
N ASP A 110 -14.49 -26.86 -9.37
CA ASP A 110 -15.88 -26.44 -9.17
C ASP A 110 -16.83 -27.62 -8.91
N ALA A 111 -18.13 -27.35 -8.77
CA ALA A 111 -19.15 -28.38 -8.53
C ALA A 111 -19.37 -29.34 -9.71
N LEU A 112 -18.86 -29.03 -10.91
CA LEU A 112 -18.85 -29.91 -12.08
C LEU A 112 -17.50 -30.65 -12.20
N GLY A 113 -16.58 -30.45 -11.24
CA GLY A 113 -15.25 -31.05 -11.24
C GLY A 113 -14.23 -30.34 -12.13
N ARG A 114 -14.56 -29.19 -12.74
CA ARG A 114 -13.64 -28.45 -13.62
C ARG A 114 -12.61 -27.66 -12.82
N PRO A 115 -11.32 -27.64 -13.20
CA PRO A 115 -10.32 -26.79 -12.56
C PRO A 115 -10.65 -25.30 -12.72
N ILE A 116 -10.73 -24.58 -11.60
CA ILE A 116 -11.03 -23.13 -11.53
C ILE A 116 -10.00 -22.33 -10.73
N ALA A 117 -9.11 -23.01 -10.02
CA ALA A 117 -7.98 -22.39 -9.35
C ALA A 117 -6.83 -23.39 -9.16
N CYS A 118 -5.66 -22.87 -8.82
CA CYS A 118 -4.43 -23.59 -8.54
C CYS A 118 -3.76 -23.04 -7.27
N SER A 119 -3.06 -23.89 -6.52
CA SER A 119 -2.18 -23.49 -5.43
C SER A 119 -0.75 -24.02 -5.62
N PHE A 120 0.23 -23.11 -5.70
CA PHE A 120 1.66 -23.40 -5.67
C PHE A 120 2.21 -23.12 -4.27
N GLN A 121 3.06 -24.01 -3.75
CA GLN A 121 3.54 -23.94 -2.36
C GLN A 121 4.87 -23.17 -2.19
N ASN A 122 5.75 -23.25 -3.19
CA ASN A 122 7.11 -22.73 -3.14
C ASN A 122 7.44 -21.92 -4.41
N VAL A 123 6.93 -20.69 -4.50
CA VAL A 123 7.31 -19.77 -5.59
C VAL A 123 8.60 -19.04 -5.21
N THR A 124 9.62 -19.17 -6.05
CA THR A 124 10.93 -18.50 -5.94
C THR A 124 11.00 -17.26 -6.84
N ASP A 125 12.13 -16.55 -6.82
CA ASP A 125 12.50 -15.49 -7.78
C ASP A 125 11.42 -14.43 -8.08
N ILE A 126 10.67 -13.99 -7.06
CA ILE A 126 9.53 -13.06 -7.23
C ILE A 126 9.89 -11.65 -7.75
N LYS A 127 11.15 -11.42 -8.13
CA LYS A 127 11.62 -10.22 -8.88
C LYS A 127 11.50 -10.39 -10.41
N LYS A 128 11.27 -11.61 -10.91
CA LYS A 128 11.06 -11.89 -12.34
C LYS A 128 9.62 -11.53 -12.78
N GLU A 129 9.50 -11.11 -14.04
CA GLU A 129 8.25 -11.26 -14.80
C GLU A 129 8.13 -12.73 -15.20
N VAL A 130 6.95 -13.32 -15.04
CA VAL A 130 6.70 -14.76 -15.21
C VAL A 130 5.60 -15.00 -16.21
N TYR A 131 5.81 -15.94 -17.13
CA TYR A 131 4.83 -16.38 -18.10
C TYR A 131 3.86 -17.38 -17.45
N PHE A 132 2.57 -17.17 -17.66
CA PHE A 132 1.50 -18.09 -17.28
C PHE A 132 0.74 -18.53 -18.53
N LEU A 133 0.43 -19.82 -18.62
CA LEU A 133 -0.31 -20.43 -19.73
C LEU A 133 -1.42 -21.32 -19.17
N VAL A 134 -2.68 -21.01 -19.49
CA VAL A 134 -3.82 -21.91 -19.24
C VAL A 134 -4.27 -22.55 -20.54
N ASN A 135 -3.99 -23.84 -20.69
CA ASN A 135 -4.54 -24.67 -21.75
C ASN A 135 -5.90 -25.25 -21.33
N GLY A 136 -6.66 -25.80 -22.28
CA GLY A 136 -7.87 -26.55 -21.96
C GLY A 136 -8.19 -27.65 -22.96
N SER A 137 -9.02 -28.61 -22.55
CA SER A 137 -9.52 -29.69 -23.40
C SER A 137 -10.98 -30.01 -23.09
N SER A 138 -11.71 -30.45 -24.13
CA SER A 138 -13.09 -30.91 -24.11
C SER A 138 -13.27 -31.93 -25.25
N ASN A 139 -14.24 -32.82 -25.12
CA ASN A 139 -14.62 -33.78 -26.15
C ASN A 139 -15.54 -33.15 -27.21
N GLU A 140 -16.18 -32.01 -26.91
CA GLU A 140 -17.12 -31.33 -27.80
C GLU A 140 -16.46 -30.25 -28.68
N LEU A 141 -15.52 -29.49 -28.11
CA LEU A 141 -14.95 -28.30 -28.74
C LEU A 141 -13.47 -28.13 -28.41
N GLU A 142 -12.69 -27.68 -29.39
CA GLU A 142 -11.33 -27.19 -29.13
C GLU A 142 -11.39 -25.89 -28.31
N ILE A 143 -10.59 -25.84 -27.24
CA ILE A 143 -10.60 -24.78 -26.23
C ILE A 143 -9.46 -23.81 -26.52
N GLN A 144 -9.76 -22.51 -26.70
CA GLN A 144 -8.75 -21.45 -26.72
C GLN A 144 -7.95 -21.43 -25.42
N PHE A 145 -6.62 -21.37 -25.53
CA PHE A 145 -5.73 -21.13 -24.40
C PHE A 145 -5.87 -19.68 -23.88
N TYR A 146 -5.28 -19.41 -22.72
CA TYR A 146 -5.04 -18.08 -22.17
C TYR A 146 -3.56 -17.97 -21.84
N ASP A 147 -2.94 -16.80 -22.07
CA ASP A 147 -1.56 -16.54 -21.67
C ASP A 147 -1.40 -15.13 -21.11
N GLU A 148 -0.48 -14.96 -20.16
CA GLU A 148 -0.22 -13.66 -19.52
C GLU A 148 1.20 -13.60 -18.95
N TYR A 149 1.77 -12.40 -18.90
CA TYR A 149 3.03 -12.11 -18.24
C TYR A 149 2.73 -11.32 -16.96
N ILE A 150 3.18 -11.82 -15.81
CA ILE A 150 2.88 -11.23 -14.49
C ILE A 150 4.16 -11.02 -13.70
N THR A 151 4.38 -9.79 -13.25
CA THR A 151 5.47 -9.40 -12.35
C THR A 151 5.15 -9.86 -10.92
N LEU A 152 5.87 -10.86 -10.41
CA LEU A 152 5.45 -11.56 -9.19
C LEU A 152 5.42 -10.70 -7.92
N TYR A 153 6.34 -9.74 -7.75
CA TYR A 153 6.32 -8.85 -6.57
C TYR A 153 5.12 -7.89 -6.57
N GLU A 154 4.44 -7.68 -7.69
CA GLU A 154 3.29 -6.77 -7.78
C GLU A 154 2.01 -7.42 -7.25
N ILE A 155 1.93 -8.76 -7.35
CA ILE A 155 0.85 -9.59 -6.81
C ILE A 155 1.11 -10.13 -5.39
N GLU A 156 2.19 -9.70 -4.73
CA GLU A 156 2.48 -10.07 -3.32
C GLU A 156 1.57 -9.32 -2.34
N ILE A 157 0.70 -10.05 -1.64
CA ILE A 157 -0.05 -9.58 -0.49
C ILE A 157 0.89 -9.61 0.73
N LEU A 158 1.32 -8.43 1.18
CA LEU A 158 2.15 -8.32 2.37
C LEU A 158 1.40 -8.80 3.63
N THR A 159 2.09 -9.63 4.42
CA THR A 159 1.70 -9.95 5.80
C THR A 159 1.61 -8.67 6.65
N PRO A 160 0.73 -8.61 7.65
CA PRO A 160 0.64 -7.43 8.52
C PRO A 160 1.93 -7.18 9.32
N PRO A 161 2.18 -5.94 9.78
CA PRO A 161 3.32 -5.63 10.65
C PRO A 161 3.33 -6.45 11.95
N LEU A 162 4.52 -6.86 12.37
CA LEU A 162 4.73 -7.75 13.52
C LEU A 162 5.24 -6.98 14.74
N ASN A 163 5.19 -7.60 15.92
CA ASN A 163 5.68 -7.02 17.19
C ASN A 163 5.17 -5.58 17.44
N ILE A 164 3.89 -5.34 17.15
CA ILE A 164 3.25 -4.05 17.39
C ILE A 164 3.18 -3.81 18.91
N THR A 165 3.67 -2.66 19.35
CA THR A 165 3.73 -2.22 20.74
C THR A 165 3.16 -0.82 20.87
N VAL A 166 2.48 -0.55 22.00
CA VAL A 166 1.89 0.76 22.30
C VAL A 166 2.35 1.17 23.70
N ASN A 167 2.96 2.34 23.82
CA ASN A 167 3.39 2.92 25.09
C ASN A 167 2.80 4.32 25.23
N CYS A 168 2.02 4.57 26.29
CA CYS A 168 1.26 5.80 26.48
C CYS A 168 1.73 6.59 27.71
N SER A 169 1.78 7.92 27.58
CA SER A 169 2.08 8.86 28.66
C SER A 169 0.84 9.72 28.94
N GLU A 170 0.36 9.70 30.18
CA GLU A 170 -0.73 10.58 30.63
C GLU A 170 -0.27 12.04 30.69
N ASP A 171 0.93 12.30 31.23
CA ASP A 171 1.52 13.65 31.36
C ASP A 171 1.58 14.44 30.04
N ARG A 172 1.68 13.71 28.91
CA ARG A 172 1.81 14.26 27.56
C ARG A 172 0.56 14.09 26.70
N ALA A 173 -0.43 13.31 27.16
CA ALA A 173 -1.57 12.86 26.37
C ALA A 173 -1.18 12.25 25.00
N GLU A 174 -0.09 11.46 24.95
CA GLU A 174 0.41 10.82 23.72
C GLU A 174 0.64 9.31 23.89
N CYS A 175 0.43 8.53 22.83
CA CYS A 175 0.84 7.12 22.74
C CYS A 175 1.81 6.92 21.58
N ILE A 176 3.00 6.40 21.88
CA ILE A 176 3.99 5.98 20.88
C ILE A 176 3.69 4.53 20.49
N VAL A 177 3.27 4.34 19.26
CA VAL A 177 3.07 3.04 18.61
C VAL A 177 4.37 2.68 17.86
N ARG A 178 4.86 1.44 17.98
CA ARG A 178 6.04 0.93 17.26
C ARG A 178 5.80 -0.48 16.75
N TRP A 179 6.37 -0.82 15.59
CA TRP A 179 6.20 -2.14 14.97
C TRP A 179 7.49 -2.61 14.26
N LYS A 180 7.60 -3.91 13.99
CA LYS A 180 8.56 -4.46 13.01
C LYS A 180 7.87 -4.50 11.64
N ARG A 181 8.60 -4.11 10.59
CA ARG A 181 8.14 -4.24 9.20
C ARG A 181 7.78 -5.70 8.83
N PRO A 182 6.91 -5.92 7.83
CA PRO A 182 6.81 -7.19 7.13
C PRO A 182 8.18 -7.67 6.60
N GLN A 183 8.30 -8.98 6.39
CA GLN A 183 9.53 -9.59 5.88
C GLN A 183 9.22 -10.46 4.65
N PRO A 184 9.22 -9.86 3.44
CA PRO A 184 9.11 -10.59 2.18
C PRO A 184 10.25 -11.61 1.98
N SER A 185 10.02 -12.63 1.15
CA SER A 185 11.00 -13.67 0.82
C SER A 185 12.25 -13.14 0.12
N HIS A 186 12.11 -12.08 -0.67
CA HIS A 186 13.14 -11.55 -1.56
C HIS A 186 13.94 -10.35 -1.02
N MET A 187 13.73 -9.96 0.26
CA MET A 187 14.30 -8.73 0.83
C MET A 187 14.99 -8.90 2.20
N GLU A 188 16.33 -8.88 2.15
CA GLU A 188 17.20 -8.85 3.32
C GLU A 188 17.77 -7.43 3.58
N GLY A 189 18.24 -7.18 4.80
CA GLY A 189 18.85 -5.91 5.20
C GLY A 189 17.86 -4.80 5.61
N ASN A 190 18.35 -3.57 5.66
CA ASN A 190 17.58 -2.39 6.09
C ASN A 190 16.83 -1.74 4.90
N VAL A 191 15.65 -2.29 4.63
CA VAL A 191 14.71 -1.82 3.60
C VAL A 191 13.47 -1.14 4.20
N ASP A 192 13.56 -0.64 5.45
CA ASP A 192 12.42 -0.04 6.16
C ASP A 192 11.85 1.21 5.45
N HIS A 193 12.65 1.85 4.59
CA HIS A 193 12.27 2.99 3.75
C HIS A 193 11.40 2.60 2.53
N CYS A 194 11.34 1.31 2.19
CA CYS A 194 10.57 0.78 1.05
C CYS A 194 9.08 0.55 1.37
N PHE A 195 8.70 0.70 2.64
CA PHE A 195 7.36 0.39 3.15
C PHE A 195 6.64 1.65 3.63
N GLU A 196 5.34 1.69 3.35
CA GLU A 196 4.42 2.72 3.84
C GLU A 196 3.27 2.04 4.62
N TYR A 197 2.91 2.62 5.77
CA TYR A 197 2.00 2.01 6.73
C TYR A 197 0.75 2.86 6.88
N GLN A 198 -0.41 2.21 6.96
CA GLN A 198 -1.66 2.85 7.37
C GLN A 198 -2.04 2.41 8.78
N ILE A 199 -2.33 3.37 9.64
CA ILE A 199 -2.73 3.16 11.03
C ILE A 199 -4.22 3.48 11.17
N ASP A 200 -4.95 2.59 11.85
CA ASP A 200 -6.35 2.78 12.23
C ASP A 200 -6.44 2.70 13.76
N ILE A 201 -6.92 3.77 14.40
CA ILE A 201 -7.09 3.85 15.87
C ILE A 201 -8.51 4.32 16.16
N ARG A 202 -9.32 3.43 16.72
CA ARG A 202 -10.74 3.66 17.01
C ARG A 202 -11.00 3.66 18.51
N ASN A 203 -11.70 4.67 19.01
CA ASN A 203 -12.24 4.66 20.38
C ASN A 203 -13.40 3.64 20.44
N LYS A 204 -13.24 2.55 21.19
CA LYS A 204 -14.24 1.47 21.33
C LYS A 204 -15.55 1.97 21.96
N ASN A 205 -15.48 3.07 22.71
CA ASN A 205 -16.65 3.72 23.32
C ASN A 205 -17.33 4.75 22.39
N ALA A 206 -16.75 5.06 21.22
CA ALA A 206 -17.32 6.04 20.26
C ALA A 206 -18.54 5.50 19.47
N ASN A 207 -18.94 4.25 19.67
CA ASN A 207 -20.17 3.68 19.07
C ASN A 207 -21.45 4.46 19.44
N ALA A 208 -21.40 5.32 20.46
CA ALA A 208 -22.47 6.26 20.83
C ALA A 208 -22.45 7.61 20.08
N ASN A 209 -21.37 7.94 19.36
CA ASN A 209 -21.22 9.21 18.63
C ASN A 209 -20.24 9.09 17.43
N PRO A 210 -20.73 8.87 16.19
CA PRO A 210 -19.91 8.76 14.96
C PRO A 210 -19.09 10.00 14.57
N LYS A 211 -19.10 11.07 15.39
CA LYS A 211 -18.28 12.27 15.23
C LYS A 211 -16.98 12.25 16.04
N GLU A 212 -16.79 11.26 16.93
CA GLU A 212 -15.52 11.07 17.66
C GLU A 212 -14.59 10.04 17.00
N SER A 213 -15.08 9.22 16.08
CA SER A 213 -14.22 8.38 15.25
C SER A 213 -13.56 9.24 14.17
N SER A 214 -12.24 9.42 14.25
CA SER A 214 -11.47 9.90 13.11
C SER A 214 -11.64 8.92 11.96
N ASN A 215 -12.27 9.36 10.87
CA ASN A 215 -12.29 8.59 9.62
C ASN A 215 -10.95 8.68 8.87
N GLU A 216 -10.05 9.57 9.31
CA GLU A 216 -8.70 9.71 8.79
C GLU A 216 -7.80 8.67 9.47
N CYS A 217 -7.46 7.62 8.71
CA CYS A 217 -6.49 6.59 9.06
C CYS A 217 -5.12 7.02 8.50
N PRO A 218 -4.22 7.63 9.31
CA PRO A 218 -3.01 8.27 8.82
C PRO A 218 -2.04 7.28 8.17
N THR A 219 -1.40 7.77 7.10
CA THR A 219 -0.38 7.05 6.34
C THR A 219 1.01 7.59 6.69
N VAL A 220 1.96 6.72 7.04
CA VAL A 220 3.30 7.11 7.50
C VAL A 220 4.41 6.20 6.95
N ARG A 221 5.65 6.71 6.98
CA ARG A 221 6.88 5.98 6.66
C ARG A 221 7.71 5.73 7.91
N GLY A 222 8.46 4.63 7.92
CA GLY A 222 9.20 4.17 9.10
C GLY A 222 8.35 3.37 10.09
N THR A 223 8.95 2.98 11.22
CA THR A 223 8.45 1.91 12.11
C THR A 223 7.81 2.39 13.40
N SER A 224 7.38 3.65 13.47
CA SER A 224 6.67 4.21 14.63
C SER A 224 5.75 5.38 14.27
N TYR A 225 4.65 5.51 15.01
CA TYR A 225 3.68 6.60 14.92
C TYR A 225 3.32 7.10 16.32
N THR A 226 3.12 8.41 16.49
CA THR A 226 2.68 8.99 17.77
C THR A 226 1.23 9.43 17.67
N PHE A 227 0.34 8.70 18.34
CA PHE A 227 -1.07 9.05 18.49
C PHE A 227 -1.20 10.16 19.53
N GLN A 228 -1.75 11.31 19.11
CA GLN A 228 -1.93 12.51 19.93
C GLN A 228 -3.35 12.59 20.51
N ASN A 229 -3.52 13.33 21.62
CA ASN A 229 -4.79 13.46 22.35
C ASN A 229 -5.31 12.13 22.94
N TYR A 230 -4.39 11.27 23.40
CA TYR A 230 -4.73 10.08 24.17
C TYR A 230 -5.44 10.45 25.48
N ASN A 231 -6.47 9.68 25.83
CA ASN A 231 -7.28 9.89 27.03
C ASN A 231 -7.41 8.57 27.78
N VAL A 232 -6.82 8.49 28.99
CA VAL A 232 -6.81 7.28 29.84
C VAL A 232 -8.22 6.75 30.14
N LYS A 233 -9.24 7.62 30.12
CA LYS A 233 -10.65 7.28 30.37
C LYS A 233 -11.39 6.74 29.13
N LYS A 234 -10.69 6.58 28.00
CA LYS A 234 -11.20 5.96 26.77
C LYS A 234 -10.41 4.69 26.48
N LYS A 235 -11.10 3.67 25.96
CA LYS A 235 -10.48 2.44 25.49
C LYS A 235 -10.43 2.44 23.96
N TYR A 236 -9.29 2.06 23.41
CA TYR A 236 -8.98 2.16 21.99
C TYR A 236 -8.66 0.79 21.41
N THR A 237 -8.86 0.66 20.10
CA THR A 237 -8.43 -0.48 19.28
C THR A 237 -7.52 0.05 18.17
N LEU A 238 -6.36 -0.58 18.01
CA LEU A 238 -5.34 -0.30 16.99
C LEU A 238 -5.32 -1.44 15.96
N GLN A 239 -5.28 -1.09 14.68
CA GLN A 239 -4.84 -1.98 13.59
C GLN A 239 -3.83 -1.24 12.70
N ILE A 240 -2.87 -1.98 12.14
CA ILE A 240 -1.87 -1.45 11.19
C ILE A 240 -1.79 -2.38 9.99
N ARG A 241 -1.68 -1.81 8.78
CA ARG A 241 -1.31 -2.55 7.56
C ARG A 241 -0.17 -1.87 6.82
N ALA A 242 0.46 -2.60 5.91
CA ALA A 242 1.58 -2.12 5.11
C ALA A 242 1.29 -2.22 3.61
N LYS A 243 1.96 -1.39 2.82
CA LYS A 243 2.18 -1.56 1.38
C LYS A 243 3.62 -1.23 1.03
N GLY A 244 4.02 -1.59 -0.17
CA GLY A 244 5.21 -1.05 -0.82
C GLY A 244 5.04 0.42 -1.19
N ASP A 245 6.16 1.12 -1.17
CA ASP A 245 6.36 2.42 -1.80
C ASP A 245 7.40 2.34 -2.92
N ALA A 246 8.45 1.53 -2.73
CA ALA A 246 9.59 1.41 -3.63
C ALA A 246 10.19 -0.01 -3.60
N CYS A 247 11.38 -0.16 -4.20
CA CYS A 247 12.29 -1.31 -4.01
C CYS A 247 11.85 -2.68 -4.54
N LEU A 248 10.83 -2.77 -5.40
CA LEU A 248 10.20 -4.04 -5.84
C LEU A 248 9.37 -4.74 -4.74
N VAL A 249 8.61 -3.94 -3.97
CA VAL A 249 7.53 -4.39 -3.08
C VAL A 249 6.19 -4.09 -3.77
N SER A 250 5.15 -4.94 -3.61
CA SER A 250 3.81 -4.63 -4.12
C SER A 250 3.29 -3.30 -3.56
N GLN A 251 2.78 -2.43 -4.44
CA GLN A 251 2.12 -1.18 -4.02
C GLN A 251 0.68 -1.40 -3.50
N ASN A 252 0.18 -2.63 -3.54
CA ASN A 252 -1.12 -2.98 -2.97
C ASN A 252 -1.08 -2.98 -1.44
N TRP A 253 -2.21 -2.63 -0.82
CA TRP A 253 -2.35 -2.74 0.64
C TRP A 253 -2.46 -4.21 1.05
N GLY A 254 -1.51 -4.66 1.87
CA GLY A 254 -1.58 -5.94 2.57
C GLY A 254 -2.65 -5.98 3.65
N GLU A 255 -2.70 -7.10 4.37
CA GLU A 255 -3.71 -7.35 5.39
C GLU A 255 -3.54 -6.43 6.62
N TRP A 256 -4.65 -6.20 7.33
CA TRP A 256 -4.63 -5.54 8.64
C TRP A 256 -4.10 -6.48 9.71
N SER A 257 -3.33 -5.95 10.65
CA SER A 257 -2.98 -6.67 11.88
C SER A 257 -4.23 -7.04 12.68
N GLU A 258 -4.10 -8.08 13.50
CA GLU A 258 -5.05 -8.34 14.59
C GLU A 258 -5.30 -7.07 15.44
N PRO A 259 -6.54 -6.86 15.94
CA PRO A 259 -6.91 -5.67 16.69
C PRO A 259 -6.31 -5.66 18.09
N ILE A 260 -5.44 -4.68 18.36
CA ILE A 260 -4.76 -4.51 19.65
C ILE A 260 -5.54 -3.50 20.50
N GLU A 261 -6.01 -3.91 21.67
CA GLU A 261 -6.71 -3.03 22.60
C GLU A 261 -5.76 -2.32 23.57
N PHE A 262 -5.96 -1.02 23.80
CA PHE A 262 -5.18 -0.22 24.75
C PHE A 262 -6.00 0.90 25.41
N GLY A 263 -5.46 1.50 26.48
CA GLY A 263 -6.17 2.44 27.36
C GLY A 263 -6.99 1.71 28.43
N ASN A 264 -6.90 2.17 29.68
CA ASN A 264 -7.45 1.46 30.84
C ASN A 264 -8.41 2.36 31.65
N PRO A 265 -9.69 2.49 31.23
CA PRO A 265 -10.65 3.39 31.89
C PRO A 265 -10.98 2.93 33.32
N ASP A 266 -10.93 1.63 33.58
CA ASP A 266 -11.33 1.04 34.85
C ASP A 266 -10.32 1.35 35.97
N ASP A 267 -9.02 1.37 35.67
CA ASP A 267 -7.96 1.79 36.62
C ASP A 267 -8.13 3.24 37.07
N ALA A 268 -8.50 4.14 36.15
CA ALA A 268 -8.73 5.54 36.47
C ALA A 268 -9.96 5.72 37.39
N VAL A 269 -11.02 4.92 37.19
CA VAL A 269 -12.20 4.90 38.06
C VAL A 269 -11.87 4.27 39.42
N LEU A 270 -11.16 3.14 39.45
CA LEU A 270 -10.71 2.48 40.68
C LEU A 270 -9.83 3.41 41.53
N THR A 271 -8.82 4.02 40.93
CA THR A 271 -7.89 4.94 41.62
C THR A 271 -8.62 6.15 42.18
N THR A 272 -9.50 6.78 41.39
CA THR A 272 -10.32 7.91 41.84
C THR A 272 -11.24 7.51 43.01
N THR A 273 -11.86 6.33 42.92
CA THR A 273 -12.76 5.80 43.97
C THR A 273 -12.01 5.47 45.25
N ILE A 274 -10.83 4.85 45.16
CA ILE A 274 -9.96 4.55 46.31
C ILE A 274 -9.50 5.84 46.99
N VAL A 275 -9.09 6.87 46.24
CA VAL A 275 -8.70 8.18 46.79
C VAL A 275 -9.89 8.85 47.50
N LEU A 276 -11.09 8.82 46.91
CA LEU A 276 -12.31 9.35 47.55
C LEU A 276 -12.66 8.60 48.84
N LEU A 277 -12.53 7.26 48.87
CA LEU A 277 -12.73 6.45 50.07
C LEU A 277 -11.70 6.79 51.15
N LEU A 278 -10.42 6.95 50.80
CA LEU A 278 -9.38 7.35 51.76
C LEU A 278 -9.64 8.75 52.34
N ILE A 279 -10.11 9.70 51.53
CA ILE A 279 -10.52 11.03 52.00
C ILE A 279 -11.72 10.93 52.96
N ALA A 280 -12.73 10.11 52.64
CA ALA A 280 -13.87 9.89 53.53
C ALA A 280 -13.46 9.24 54.87
N PHE A 281 -12.70 8.14 54.82
CA PHE A 281 -12.21 7.45 56.01
C PHE A 281 -11.19 8.26 56.82
N GLY A 282 -10.48 9.23 56.22
CA GLY A 282 -9.62 10.17 56.95
C GLY A 282 -10.39 11.33 57.59
N THR A 283 -11.38 11.90 56.89
CA THR A 283 -12.13 13.07 57.37
C THR A 283 -13.16 12.75 58.45
N ILE A 284 -13.84 11.60 58.37
CA ILE A 284 -14.82 11.15 59.39
C ILE A 284 -14.24 11.09 60.81
N PRO A 285 -13.12 10.39 61.11
CA PRO A 285 -12.57 10.33 62.46
C PRO A 285 -12.02 11.68 62.92
N VAL A 286 -11.44 12.50 62.03
CA VAL A 286 -10.98 13.86 62.37
C VAL A 286 -12.17 14.74 62.75
N ALA A 287 -13.27 14.71 61.99
CA ALA A 287 -14.49 15.43 62.31
C ALA A 287 -15.14 14.95 63.63
N LEU A 288 -15.11 13.64 63.90
CA LEU A 288 -15.56 13.09 65.18
C LEU A 288 -14.68 13.56 66.35
N VAL A 289 -13.35 13.53 66.23
CA VAL A 289 -12.43 14.02 67.26
C VAL A 289 -12.64 15.52 67.51
N ILE A 290 -12.78 16.34 66.46
CA ILE A 290 -13.12 17.76 66.58
C ILE A 290 -14.47 17.92 67.28
N PHE A 291 -15.50 17.16 66.91
CA PHE A 291 -16.81 17.21 67.57
C PHE A 291 -16.73 16.83 69.06
N PHE A 292 -15.96 15.80 69.44
CA PHE A 292 -15.74 15.42 70.83
C PHE A 292 -14.97 16.49 71.62
N LEU A 293 -13.94 17.11 71.02
CA LEU A 293 -13.20 18.22 71.61
C LEU A 293 -14.07 19.47 71.79
N CYS A 294 -14.85 19.85 70.78
CA CYS A 294 -15.82 20.93 70.85
C CYS A 294 -16.91 20.64 71.89
N LYS A 295 -17.45 19.41 71.95
CA LYS A 295 -18.43 19.00 72.97
C LYS A 295 -17.84 19.08 74.38
N ARG A 296 -16.59 18.63 74.58
CA ARG A 296 -15.87 18.75 75.85
C ARG A 296 -15.62 20.21 76.23
N TYR A 297 -15.17 21.04 75.30
CA TYR A 297 -14.91 22.47 75.50
C TYR A 297 -16.18 23.28 75.79
N CYS A 298 -17.27 23.04 75.07
CA CYS A 298 -18.57 23.66 75.33
C CYS A 298 -19.21 23.17 76.65
N SER A 299 -18.95 21.92 77.05
CA SER A 299 -19.35 21.41 78.38
C SER A 299 -18.54 22.08 79.50
N LEU A 300 -17.23 22.30 79.30
CA LEU A 300 -16.37 23.04 80.23
C LEU A 300 -16.77 24.52 80.34
N LYS A 301 -17.12 25.18 79.22
CA LYS A 301 -17.74 26.53 79.26
C LYS A 301 -19.05 26.57 80.04
N LYS A 302 -19.75 25.44 80.21
CA LYS A 302 -20.97 25.36 81.03
C LYS A 302 -20.72 25.36 82.54
N MET A 303 -19.46 25.30 83.00
CA MET A 303 -19.08 25.54 84.40
C MET A 303 -18.64 26.99 84.70
N PHE A 304 -18.49 27.85 83.68
CA PHE A 304 -18.11 29.26 83.87
C PHE A 304 -19.06 30.19 83.10
N SER A 305 -20.10 30.66 83.80
CA SER A 305 -21.01 31.69 83.29
C SER A 305 -20.25 32.96 82.89
N PRO A 306 -20.44 33.51 81.67
CA PRO A 306 -19.83 34.77 81.29
C PRO A 306 -20.34 35.94 82.14
N VAL A 307 -19.43 36.75 82.68
CA VAL A 307 -19.76 38.08 83.22
C VAL A 307 -20.12 39.01 82.05
N PRO A 308 -21.16 39.86 82.13
CA PRO A 308 -21.58 40.70 81.01
C PRO A 308 -20.49 41.70 80.56
N GLN A 309 -20.27 41.81 79.24
CA GLN A 309 -19.43 42.87 78.66
C GLN A 309 -20.26 44.09 78.23
N PRO A 310 -19.73 45.32 78.37
CA PRO A 310 -20.27 46.50 77.70
C PRO A 310 -19.96 46.46 76.19
N LYS A 311 -20.83 47.07 75.37
CA LYS A 311 -20.64 47.19 73.92
C LYS A 311 -19.64 48.28 73.56
N ASN A 312 -18.98 48.13 72.41
CA ASN A 312 -18.45 49.27 71.65
C ASN A 312 -18.59 49.06 70.13
N LYS A 313 -18.49 50.15 69.37
CA LYS A 313 -18.62 50.23 67.90
C LYS A 313 -17.23 50.36 67.23
N PHE A 314 -17.24 50.65 65.93
CA PHE A 314 -16.10 50.92 65.03
C PHE A 314 -15.40 49.67 64.45
N HIS A 315 -14.90 49.66 63.20
CA HIS A 315 -14.94 50.73 62.17
C HIS A 315 -15.18 50.15 60.78
N GLU A 316 -16.05 50.78 59.98
CA GLU A 316 -15.98 50.71 58.52
C GLU A 316 -14.89 51.68 58.07
N LEU A 317 -13.76 51.19 57.54
CA LEU A 317 -12.79 51.98 56.76
C LEU A 317 -11.69 51.06 56.22
N PHE A 318 -11.86 50.54 55.00
CA PHE A 318 -10.80 50.19 54.02
C PHE A 318 -11.44 49.81 52.67
N GLN A 319 -12.08 50.79 52.04
CA GLN A 319 -12.24 50.86 50.59
C GLN A 319 -11.73 52.25 50.15
N ILE A 320 -11.48 52.43 48.84
CA ILE A 320 -10.90 53.65 48.21
C ILE A 320 -9.36 53.74 48.34
N SER A 321 -8.67 52.91 47.55
CA SER A 321 -7.28 53.05 47.06
C SER A 321 -7.00 51.79 46.21
N ASP A 322 -6.54 51.84 44.95
CA ASP A 322 -6.36 52.97 44.02
C ASP A 322 -6.70 52.58 42.58
N LYS A 323 -6.89 53.59 41.72
CA LYS A 323 -7.07 53.42 40.26
C LYS A 323 -6.15 54.36 39.50
N ASN A 324 -5.66 53.86 38.35
CA ASN A 324 -4.97 54.58 37.27
C ASN A 324 -3.54 55.05 37.57
N ILE A 325 -2.65 54.90 36.58
CA ILE A 325 -2.06 56.01 35.81
C ILE A 325 -1.51 55.44 34.49
N GLN A 326 -1.51 56.24 33.43
CA GLN A 326 -0.98 55.90 32.10
C GLN A 326 0.45 56.48 31.94
N HIS A 327 1.25 55.98 30.99
CA HIS A 327 1.51 56.69 29.72
C HIS A 327 2.46 55.96 28.75
N GLU A 328 2.53 56.51 27.54
CA GLU A 328 3.15 56.05 26.29
C GLU A 328 4.39 56.90 25.98
N HIS A 329 5.40 56.43 25.22
CA HIS A 329 6.23 57.34 24.40
C HIS A 329 6.99 56.72 23.19
N LYS A 330 6.75 57.32 22.01
CA LYS A 330 7.44 57.26 20.68
C LYS A 330 8.98 57.19 20.65
N SER A 331 9.58 56.57 19.61
CA SER A 331 9.99 57.23 18.32
C SER A 331 10.86 56.34 17.38
N THR A 332 11.17 56.81 16.15
CA THR A 332 11.88 56.11 15.03
C THR A 332 13.17 56.87 14.58
N THR A 333 14.01 56.53 13.57
CA THR A 333 13.91 55.62 12.38
C THR A 333 15.25 54.83 12.13
N HIS A 334 15.99 54.70 11.00
CA HIS A 334 16.04 55.33 9.65
C HIS A 334 16.52 54.38 8.49
N ALA A 335 17.63 54.67 7.78
CA ALA A 335 18.16 53.96 6.57
C ALA A 335 19.72 53.87 6.62
N SER A 336 20.52 53.20 5.76
CA SER A 336 20.37 52.56 4.43
C SER A 336 21.53 51.48 4.26
N GLU A 337 21.95 50.83 3.16
CA GLU A 337 21.69 50.92 1.70
C GLU A 337 21.86 49.58 0.90
N ASN A 338 22.91 49.40 0.05
CA ASN A 338 22.95 48.45 -1.11
C ASN A 338 24.25 47.63 -1.29
N VAL A 339 24.14 46.44 -1.93
CA VAL A 339 24.89 45.93 -3.15
C VAL A 339 24.81 44.38 -3.24
N GLY A 340 24.60 43.81 -4.45
CA GLY A 340 24.55 42.35 -4.76
C GLY A 340 25.77 41.85 -5.57
N PRO A 341 25.66 40.91 -6.55
CA PRO A 341 24.50 40.15 -7.05
C PRO A 341 24.84 38.64 -7.40
N CYS A 342 24.14 38.05 -8.41
CA CYS A 342 24.38 36.75 -9.10
C CYS A 342 23.83 35.45 -8.43
N THR A 343 23.34 34.40 -9.13
CA THR A 343 23.18 34.16 -10.60
C THR A 343 22.01 33.21 -10.97
N LEU A 344 21.55 33.32 -12.22
CA LEU A 344 20.83 32.39 -13.13
C LEU A 344 20.42 30.97 -12.70
N GLU A 345 19.21 30.53 -13.08
CA GLU A 345 18.96 29.65 -14.27
C GLU A 345 17.46 29.41 -14.58
N LYS A 346 17.10 29.28 -15.88
CA LYS A 346 15.86 28.64 -16.44
C LYS A 346 15.82 28.75 -17.98
N SER A 347 15.49 27.67 -18.69
CA SER A 347 15.19 27.65 -20.14
C SER A 347 14.38 26.39 -20.54
N PHE A 348 13.73 26.37 -21.71
CA PHE A 348 12.88 25.28 -22.19
C PHE A 348 12.86 25.13 -23.75
N SER A 349 12.67 23.89 -24.21
CA SER A 349 12.01 23.44 -25.47
C SER A 349 12.54 23.80 -26.89
N SER A 350 13.11 22.76 -27.55
CA SER A 350 12.59 22.08 -28.79
C SER A 350 12.85 22.56 -30.25
N PHE A 351 12.89 21.56 -31.15
CA PHE A 351 12.75 21.52 -32.63
C PHE A 351 13.98 21.66 -33.58
N ILE A 352 13.76 21.29 -34.85
CA ILE A 352 14.67 20.67 -35.89
C ILE A 352 14.09 20.97 -37.32
N PRO A 353 14.69 20.67 -38.53
CA PRO A 353 15.58 19.54 -38.92
C PRO A 353 16.63 19.83 -40.08
N CYS A 354 17.03 18.78 -40.84
CA CYS A 354 17.72 18.77 -42.17
C CYS A 354 19.23 19.13 -42.22
N ASP A 355 20.09 18.63 -43.14
CA ASP A 355 20.00 17.65 -44.27
C ASP A 355 21.39 17.02 -44.58
N LEU A 356 21.48 15.93 -45.37
CA LEU A 356 22.44 15.64 -46.49
C LEU A 356 22.71 14.13 -46.81
N LEU A 357 23.17 13.86 -48.05
CA LEU A 357 23.51 12.57 -48.71
C LEU A 357 24.96 12.64 -49.27
N PRO A 358 25.72 11.55 -49.66
CA PRO A 358 25.31 10.56 -50.70
C PRO A 358 25.94 9.12 -50.77
N THR A 359 25.15 8.13 -51.25
CA THR A 359 25.55 6.90 -52.04
C THR A 359 26.61 5.90 -51.45
N VAL A 360 27.09 4.78 -52.05
CA VAL A 360 27.00 4.13 -53.39
C VAL A 360 27.12 2.58 -53.38
N ASN A 361 26.35 1.89 -54.25
CA ASN A 361 26.60 0.63 -55.01
C ASN A 361 26.94 -0.75 -54.36
N CYS A 362 26.53 -1.82 -55.08
CA CYS A 362 27.00 -3.23 -55.03
C CYS A 362 26.67 -4.20 -53.85
N SER A 363 25.87 -5.24 -54.18
CA SER A 363 25.87 -6.62 -53.63
C SER A 363 25.08 -6.98 -52.35
N ARG A 364 24.47 -8.18 -52.40
CA ARG A 364 23.86 -9.00 -51.31
C ARG A 364 22.67 -8.37 -50.55
N VAL A 365 21.73 -9.22 -50.12
CA VAL A 365 20.60 -8.82 -49.24
C VAL A 365 21.10 -8.81 -47.79
N HIS A 366 21.71 -7.70 -47.38
CA HIS A 366 22.22 -7.55 -46.03
C HIS A 366 21.08 -7.45 -45.01
N ASP A 367 20.24 -6.42 -45.10
CA ASP A 367 19.23 -6.13 -44.07
C ASP A 367 17.85 -6.73 -44.37
N ILE A 368 17.30 -7.46 -43.40
CA ILE A 368 15.86 -7.64 -43.23
C ILE A 368 15.53 -7.05 -41.86
N SER A 369 14.61 -6.08 -41.81
CA SER A 369 14.09 -5.59 -40.55
C SER A 369 12.87 -6.42 -40.15
N CYS A 370 12.84 -6.90 -38.91
CA CYS A 370 11.60 -7.39 -38.31
C CYS A 370 10.78 -6.16 -37.91
N GLY A 371 9.60 -5.98 -38.51
CA GLY A 371 8.71 -4.89 -38.15
C GLY A 371 8.00 -5.14 -36.81
N GLU A 372 7.20 -4.16 -36.40
CA GLU A 372 6.50 -4.22 -35.12
C GLU A 372 5.41 -5.32 -35.10
N MET A 373 5.33 -6.01 -33.96
CA MET A 373 4.20 -6.86 -33.60
C MET A 373 3.06 -6.00 -33.09
N LYS A 374 1.87 -6.12 -33.69
CA LYS A 374 0.68 -5.32 -33.37
C LYS A 374 -0.46 -6.21 -32.90
N PHE A 375 -1.25 -5.68 -31.98
CA PHE A 375 -2.39 -6.38 -31.38
C PHE A 375 -3.69 -5.77 -31.90
N PRO A 376 -4.76 -6.56 -32.04
CA PRO A 376 -6.08 -5.99 -32.31
C PRO A 376 -6.48 -5.05 -31.16
N PRO A 377 -7.27 -3.99 -31.42
CA PRO A 377 -7.83 -3.17 -30.36
C PRO A 377 -8.76 -4.03 -29.47
N PRO A 378 -8.89 -3.71 -28.17
CA PRO A 378 -9.93 -4.31 -27.34
C PRO A 378 -11.32 -4.01 -27.93
N ILE A 379 -12.21 -5.01 -27.84
CA ILE A 379 -13.60 -4.99 -28.31
C ILE A 379 -14.52 -4.61 -27.14
#